data_AF-A0A6C0HTZ2-F1
#
_entry.id   AF-A0A6C0HTZ2-F1
#
_cell.length_a   1.000
_cell.length_b   1.000
_cell.length_c   1.000
_cell.angle_alpha   90.00
_cell.angle_beta   90.00
_cell.angle_gamma   90.00
#
_symmetry.space_group_name_H-M   'P 1'
#
loop_
_entity.id
_entity.type
_entity.pdbx_description
1 polymer ?
#
loop_
_entity_poly.entity_id
_entity_poly.type
_entity_poly.pdbx_seq_one_letter_code
_entity_poly.pdbx_strand_id
1 'polypeptide(L)'
;MSELNNFIKPFNENDTNNIFEKKEKKEKKELSTKEIDKIDYKFFYKNNVFLLKLKLDELKYIAKKYSLKFSGTKQVLVDRIEIFFNHTKNIIKIQSNYRRYIVIRSIALRGPAFKNRKLCVNDTDFVSMEPLDEIPNEMFYSYKDEKGFIYGFNISSLIQVLRNKSKLSNPYNREDLDNKIVLNIIKLYNLSYIIYSDFKIENQKIIIKDFRVSQQRNLQNFINAYQNNNNNNNNNNNNNNNNIFQNYNPQIINGLVLTDDQENRILRLRNIRTMTISQRINNLFIEFDYLGNYTQANWFNTLERTDYIILYRFIYDIWYYRGDLTRTLRYNICPFLSPFFNLNNNNARNNMNNLTTEELKTLCLIVFENLIYSGSDDEYRKIGAFHALSSLTIVSIGARIAMPWLYESVAF
;
A
#
# COMPACT_ATOMS: atom_id res chain seq x y z
N MET A 1 -24.64 14.09 -24.51
CA MET A 1 -25.27 14.30 -23.19
C MET A 1 -26.81 14.22 -23.24
N SER A 2 -27.44 14.05 -24.41
CA SER A 2 -28.90 14.10 -24.59
C SER A 2 -29.64 12.76 -24.67
N GLU A 3 -28.96 11.61 -24.69
CA GLU A 3 -29.64 10.30 -24.82
C GLU A 3 -29.63 9.43 -23.54
N LEU A 4 -29.02 9.91 -22.46
CA LEU A 4 -28.99 9.20 -21.16
C LEU A 4 -30.13 9.58 -20.21
N ASN A 5 -30.98 10.54 -20.57
CA ASN A 5 -32.10 11.00 -19.75
C ASN A 5 -33.39 10.16 -19.90
N ASN A 6 -33.44 9.18 -20.80
CA ASN A 6 -34.65 8.38 -21.02
C ASN A 6 -34.76 7.10 -20.14
N PHE A 7 -33.82 6.88 -19.21
CA PHE A 7 -33.86 5.72 -18.30
C PHE A 7 -34.13 6.04 -16.83
N ILE A 8 -34.50 7.27 -16.51
CA ILE A 8 -34.91 7.67 -15.16
C ILE A 8 -36.30 8.31 -15.26
N LYS A 9 -37.35 7.47 -15.16
CA LYS A 9 -38.65 8.01 -14.76
C LYS A 9 -38.52 8.50 -13.30
N PRO A 10 -38.93 9.75 -12.99
CA PRO A 10 -38.94 10.22 -11.61
C PRO A 10 -39.86 9.33 -10.78
N PHE A 11 -39.40 8.96 -9.60
CA PHE A 11 -40.16 8.17 -8.64
C PHE A 11 -41.26 9.08 -8.06
N ASN A 12 -42.50 8.91 -8.52
CA ASN A 12 -43.67 9.61 -8.01
C ASN A 12 -44.10 8.97 -6.68
N GLU A 13 -44.09 9.73 -5.59
CA GLU A 13 -44.52 9.28 -4.25
C GLU A 13 -46.02 8.93 -4.18
N ASN A 14 -46.80 9.25 -5.21
CA ASN A 14 -48.25 9.00 -5.26
C ASN A 14 -48.65 7.62 -5.84
N ASP A 15 -47.71 6.81 -6.35
CA ASP A 15 -48.01 5.47 -6.88
C ASP A 15 -48.05 4.35 -5.81
N THR A 16 -47.85 4.69 -4.53
CA THR A 16 -47.80 3.71 -3.44
C THR A 16 -49.17 3.37 -2.83
N ASN A 17 -50.23 4.10 -3.17
CA ASN A 17 -51.54 3.96 -2.53
C ASN A 17 -52.55 3.06 -3.28
N ASN A 18 -52.15 2.35 -4.34
CA ASN A 18 -53.07 1.48 -5.10
C ASN A 18 -52.59 0.03 -5.35
N ILE A 19 -51.60 -0.47 -4.60
CA ILE A 19 -51.14 -1.88 -4.68
C ILE A 19 -51.55 -2.68 -3.41
N PHE A 20 -52.48 -2.15 -2.62
CA PHE A 20 -53.10 -2.85 -1.49
C PHE A 20 -54.50 -3.36 -1.80
N GLU A 21 -54.72 -4.01 -2.94
CA GLU A 21 -55.90 -4.84 -3.12
C GLU A 21 -55.57 -6.25 -3.62
N LYS A 22 -56.07 -7.20 -2.82
CA LYS A 22 -56.17 -8.66 -3.04
C LYS A 22 -54.85 -9.45 -3.06
N LYS A 23 -54.30 -9.73 -1.86
CA LYS A 23 -53.55 -10.97 -1.63
C LYS A 23 -54.49 -12.04 -1.09
N GLU A 24 -54.73 -13.07 -1.91
CA GLU A 24 -55.42 -14.31 -1.52
C GLU A 24 -54.81 -14.91 -0.24
N LYS A 25 -55.67 -15.29 0.70
CA LYS A 25 -55.29 -16.00 1.94
C LYS A 25 -54.78 -17.41 1.58
N LYS A 26 -53.47 -17.56 1.40
CA LYS A 26 -52.84 -18.90 1.25
C LYS A 26 -52.92 -19.66 2.57
N GLU A 27 -53.42 -20.90 2.53
CA GLU A 27 -53.58 -21.78 3.68
C GLU A 27 -52.24 -22.09 4.38
N LYS A 28 -52.33 -22.25 5.70
CA LYS A 28 -51.21 -22.30 6.65
C LYS A 28 -50.67 -23.74 6.76
N LYS A 29 -49.43 -23.99 6.33
CA LYS A 29 -48.84 -25.35 6.32
C LYS A 29 -48.05 -25.69 7.60
N GLU A 30 -48.27 -26.89 8.13
CA GLU A 30 -47.46 -27.52 9.19
C GLU A 30 -46.27 -28.26 8.53
N LEU A 31 -45.04 -28.07 9.05
CA LEU A 31 -43.84 -28.65 8.43
C LEU A 31 -43.61 -30.07 8.92
N SER A 32 -43.30 -30.97 7.99
CA SER A 32 -42.72 -32.29 8.32
C SER A 32 -41.27 -32.15 8.80
N THR A 33 -40.78 -33.14 9.56
CA THR A 33 -39.39 -33.19 10.04
C THR A 33 -38.34 -33.09 8.92
N LYS A 34 -38.61 -33.63 7.74
CA LYS A 34 -37.75 -33.52 6.55
C LYS A 34 -37.73 -32.11 5.94
N GLU A 35 -38.79 -31.32 6.13
CA GLU A 35 -38.87 -29.93 5.64
C GLU A 35 -38.15 -28.96 6.58
N ILE A 36 -38.12 -29.26 7.88
CA ILE A 36 -37.39 -28.47 8.89
C ILE A 36 -35.89 -28.46 8.61
N ASP A 37 -35.32 -29.60 8.23
CA ASP A 37 -33.90 -29.70 7.88
C ASP A 37 -33.53 -28.83 6.65
N LYS A 38 -34.48 -28.61 5.74
CA LYS A 38 -34.30 -27.77 4.55
C LYS A 38 -34.63 -26.29 4.78
N ILE A 39 -35.07 -25.90 5.98
CA ILE A 39 -35.50 -24.54 6.21
C ILE A 39 -34.32 -23.58 6.03
N ASP A 40 -34.54 -22.55 5.21
CA ASP A 40 -33.71 -21.37 5.04
C ASP A 40 -34.62 -20.15 4.81
N TYR A 41 -34.04 -18.95 4.64
CA TYR A 41 -34.86 -17.76 4.43
C TYR A 41 -35.72 -17.86 3.16
N LYS A 42 -35.24 -18.52 2.09
CA LYS A 42 -35.99 -18.68 0.83
C LYS A 42 -37.20 -19.57 1.07
N PHE A 43 -37.01 -20.72 1.73
CA PHE A 43 -38.06 -21.66 2.07
C PHE A 43 -39.08 -21.01 3.01
N PHE A 44 -38.62 -20.29 4.03
CA PHE A 44 -39.44 -19.57 5.00
C PHE A 44 -40.43 -18.61 4.30
N TYR A 45 -39.93 -17.76 3.40
CA TYR A 45 -40.76 -16.80 2.67
C TYR A 45 -41.56 -17.43 1.52
N LYS A 46 -41.03 -18.46 0.83
CA LYS A 46 -41.74 -19.13 -0.28
C LYS A 46 -42.96 -19.89 0.22
N ASN A 47 -42.86 -20.52 1.39
CA ASN A 47 -43.91 -21.37 1.95
C ASN A 47 -44.74 -20.70 3.05
N ASN A 48 -44.52 -19.41 3.34
CA ASN A 48 -45.21 -18.67 4.42
C ASN A 48 -45.22 -19.44 5.76
N VAL A 49 -44.04 -19.93 6.17
CA VAL A 49 -43.90 -20.79 7.34
C VAL A 49 -44.29 -20.05 8.63
N PHE A 50 -45.14 -20.66 9.44
CA PHE A 50 -45.59 -20.10 10.71
C PHE A 50 -44.87 -20.76 11.89
N LEU A 51 -43.77 -20.15 12.34
CA LEU A 51 -42.84 -20.75 13.32
C LEU A 51 -43.48 -21.01 14.69
N LEU A 52 -44.51 -20.24 15.07
CA LEU A 52 -45.25 -20.45 16.34
C LEU A 52 -45.94 -21.83 16.41
N LYS A 53 -46.20 -22.48 15.29
CA LYS A 53 -46.77 -23.85 15.29
C LYS A 53 -45.73 -24.94 15.54
N LEU A 54 -44.44 -24.67 15.34
CA LEU A 54 -43.39 -25.67 15.53
C LEU A 54 -43.20 -26.04 17.01
N LYS A 55 -42.73 -27.26 17.27
CA LYS A 55 -42.36 -27.72 18.61
C LYS A 55 -41.11 -26.99 19.10
N LEU A 56 -40.93 -26.92 20.42
CA LEU A 56 -39.78 -26.21 21.01
C LEU A 56 -38.44 -26.80 20.55
N ASP A 57 -38.34 -28.13 20.44
CA ASP A 57 -37.13 -28.81 20.02
C ASP A 57 -36.78 -28.55 18.55
N GLU A 58 -37.81 -28.42 17.70
CA GLU A 58 -37.65 -28.03 16.29
C GLU A 58 -37.13 -26.59 16.17
N LEU A 59 -37.65 -25.67 16.98
CA LEU A 59 -37.16 -24.28 17.03
C LEU A 59 -35.72 -24.20 17.55
N LYS A 60 -35.37 -24.98 18.57
CA LYS A 60 -33.99 -25.08 19.06
C LYS A 60 -33.05 -25.64 18.00
N TYR A 61 -33.51 -26.64 17.25
CA TYR A 61 -32.76 -27.21 16.13
C TYR A 61 -32.49 -26.17 15.04
N ILE A 62 -33.50 -25.41 14.60
CA ILE A 62 -33.35 -24.33 13.61
C ILE A 62 -32.41 -23.24 14.13
N ALA A 63 -32.57 -22.81 15.38
CA ALA A 63 -31.71 -21.82 16.00
C ALA A 63 -30.25 -22.31 16.01
N LYS A 64 -30.00 -23.56 16.40
CA LYS A 64 -28.66 -24.17 16.40
C LYS A 64 -28.07 -24.26 14.99
N LYS A 65 -28.86 -24.65 13.98
CA LYS A 65 -28.43 -24.73 12.56
C LYS A 65 -27.87 -23.42 12.04
N TYR A 66 -28.44 -22.29 12.46
CA TYR A 66 -28.02 -20.94 12.07
C TYR A 66 -27.11 -20.26 13.09
N SER A 67 -26.53 -21.02 14.02
CA SER A 67 -25.64 -20.52 15.08
C SER A 67 -26.27 -19.40 15.92
N LEU A 68 -27.59 -19.42 16.09
CA LEU A 68 -28.35 -18.52 16.95
C LEU A 68 -28.38 -19.08 18.38
N LYS A 69 -28.50 -18.19 19.37
CA LYS A 69 -28.78 -18.59 20.75
C LYS A 69 -30.07 -19.43 20.77
N PHE A 70 -30.04 -20.61 21.38
CA PHE A 70 -31.17 -21.56 21.40
C PHE A 70 -31.85 -21.68 22.79
N SER A 71 -31.47 -20.84 23.76
CA SER A 71 -32.14 -20.75 25.05
C SER A 71 -33.28 -19.71 25.03
N GLY A 72 -34.26 -19.88 25.93
CA GLY A 72 -35.38 -18.96 26.14
C GLY A 72 -36.75 -19.59 25.92
N THR A 73 -37.80 -18.77 25.99
CA THR A 73 -39.18 -19.18 25.72
C THR A 73 -39.41 -19.42 24.23
N LYS A 74 -40.49 -20.13 23.90
CA LYS A 74 -40.87 -20.42 22.52
C LYS A 74 -40.99 -19.15 21.66
N GLN A 75 -41.64 -18.11 22.19
CA GLN A 75 -41.80 -16.82 21.50
C GLN A 75 -40.44 -16.19 21.18
N VAL A 76 -39.53 -16.14 22.15
CA VAL A 76 -38.18 -15.56 21.99
C VAL A 76 -37.39 -16.29 20.89
N LEU A 77 -37.53 -17.61 20.77
CA LEU A 77 -36.89 -18.37 19.69
C LEU A 77 -37.50 -18.05 18.33
N VAL A 78 -38.82 -17.96 18.25
CA VAL A 78 -39.54 -17.58 17.02
C VAL A 78 -39.07 -16.20 16.57
N ASP A 79 -39.15 -15.18 17.43
CA ASP A 79 -38.79 -13.81 17.09
C ASP A 79 -37.35 -13.72 16.57
N ARG A 80 -36.42 -14.45 17.23
CA ARG A 80 -35.01 -14.49 16.84
C ARG A 80 -34.80 -15.08 15.45
N ILE A 81 -35.50 -16.18 15.13
CA ILE A 81 -35.41 -16.83 13.82
C ILE A 81 -36.05 -15.94 12.74
N GLU A 82 -37.21 -15.33 13.01
CA GLU A 82 -37.88 -14.43 12.06
C GLU A 82 -37.04 -13.20 11.75
N ILE A 83 -36.49 -12.55 12.78
CA ILE A 83 -35.59 -11.41 12.63
C ILE A 83 -34.37 -11.82 11.79
N PHE A 84 -33.76 -12.97 12.09
CA PHE A 84 -32.62 -13.47 11.33
C PHE A 84 -32.95 -13.69 9.84
N PHE A 85 -34.06 -14.35 9.52
CA PHE A 85 -34.46 -14.57 8.13
C PHE A 85 -34.84 -13.28 7.41
N ASN A 86 -35.49 -12.34 8.09
CA ASN A 86 -35.80 -11.02 7.54
C ASN A 86 -34.54 -10.20 7.25
N HIS A 87 -33.60 -10.14 8.19
CA HIS A 87 -32.31 -9.50 7.99
C HIS A 87 -31.54 -10.16 6.84
N THR A 88 -31.49 -11.49 6.79
CA THR A 88 -30.84 -12.25 5.71
C THR A 88 -31.38 -11.86 4.34
N LYS A 89 -32.71 -11.83 4.17
CA LYS A 89 -33.36 -11.41 2.92
C LYS A 89 -32.97 -9.98 2.51
N ASN A 90 -33.00 -9.04 3.45
CA ASN A 90 -32.70 -7.64 3.18
C ASN A 90 -31.21 -7.43 2.85
N ILE A 91 -30.31 -8.09 3.57
CA ILE A 91 -28.87 -8.07 3.31
C ILE A 91 -28.57 -8.59 1.91
N ILE A 92 -29.20 -9.70 1.48
CA ILE A 92 -29.00 -10.26 0.14
C ILE A 92 -29.45 -9.26 -0.95
N LYS A 93 -30.55 -8.55 -0.73
CA LYS A 93 -31.03 -7.49 -1.66
C LYS A 93 -30.07 -6.31 -1.72
N ILE A 94 -29.50 -5.89 -0.59
CA ILE A 94 -28.49 -4.84 -0.55
C ILE A 94 -27.23 -5.28 -1.31
N GLN A 95 -26.76 -6.51 -1.05
CA GLN A 95 -25.58 -7.06 -1.71
C GLN A 95 -25.77 -7.19 -3.23
N SER A 96 -26.95 -7.61 -3.72
CA SER A 96 -27.20 -7.72 -5.16
C SER A 96 -27.17 -6.35 -5.85
N ASN A 97 -27.79 -5.34 -5.25
CA ASN A 97 -27.73 -3.96 -5.74
C ASN A 97 -26.30 -3.41 -5.72
N TYR A 98 -25.52 -3.71 -4.68
CA TYR A 98 -24.12 -3.29 -4.60
C TYR A 98 -23.25 -3.97 -5.67
N ARG A 99 -23.42 -5.28 -5.91
CA ARG A 99 -22.73 -5.99 -7.01
C ARG A 99 -23.06 -5.35 -8.36
N ARG A 100 -24.34 -5.01 -8.63
CA ARG A 100 -24.75 -4.30 -9.85
C ARG A 100 -24.08 -2.93 -9.96
N TYR A 101 -24.06 -2.16 -8.87
CA TYR A 101 -23.41 -0.86 -8.83
C TYR A 101 -21.92 -0.94 -9.20
N ILE A 102 -21.18 -1.92 -8.67
CA ILE A 102 -19.75 -2.13 -8.98
C ILE A 102 -19.52 -2.32 -10.47
N VAL A 103 -20.31 -3.19 -11.12
CA VAL A 103 -20.20 -3.49 -12.56
C VAL A 103 -20.50 -2.25 -13.40
N ILE A 104 -21.61 -1.56 -13.12
CA ILE A 104 -21.99 -0.33 -13.83
C ILE A 104 -20.90 0.74 -13.67
N ARG A 105 -20.36 0.87 -12.46
CA ARG A 105 -19.32 1.85 -12.17
C ARG A 105 -18.01 1.53 -12.89
N SER A 106 -17.64 0.26 -12.99
CA SER A 106 -16.46 -0.18 -13.76
C SER A 106 -16.61 0.22 -15.24
N ILE A 107 -17.73 -0.10 -15.88
CA ILE A 107 -18.00 0.26 -17.29
C ILE A 107 -17.91 1.77 -17.50
N ALA A 108 -18.53 2.55 -16.62
CA ALA A 108 -18.53 4.01 -16.72
C ALA A 108 -17.13 4.64 -16.58
N LEU A 109 -16.22 3.99 -15.86
CA LEU A 109 -14.86 4.47 -15.66
C LEU A 109 -13.89 4.16 -16.81
N ARG A 110 -14.25 3.28 -17.75
CA ARG A 110 -13.37 2.89 -18.88
C ARG A 110 -13.17 3.98 -19.93
N GLY A 111 -13.97 5.03 -19.86
CA GLY A 111 -13.80 6.23 -20.68
C GLY A 111 -14.45 6.17 -22.07
N PRO A 112 -14.24 7.23 -22.87
CA PRO A 112 -15.04 7.50 -24.06
C PRO A 112 -14.84 6.51 -25.20
N ALA A 113 -13.67 5.88 -25.31
CA ALA A 113 -13.36 4.92 -26.38
C ALA A 113 -13.69 3.47 -26.01
N PHE A 114 -14.34 3.20 -24.86
CA PHE A 114 -14.60 1.82 -24.43
C PHE A 114 -15.46 1.01 -25.43
N LYS A 115 -16.48 1.64 -26.03
CA LYS A 115 -17.34 0.99 -27.03
C LYS A 115 -16.76 1.01 -28.44
N ASN A 116 -15.86 1.95 -28.72
CA ASN A 116 -15.27 2.13 -30.03
C ASN A 116 -13.84 2.66 -29.88
N ARG A 117 -12.87 1.74 -30.00
CA ARG A 117 -11.45 2.02 -29.75
C ARG A 117 -10.80 2.84 -30.85
N LYS A 118 -11.39 2.84 -32.06
CA LYS A 118 -10.97 3.68 -33.20
C LYS A 118 -11.09 5.18 -32.95
N LEU A 119 -11.73 5.59 -31.84
CA LEU A 119 -11.75 6.98 -31.40
C LEU A 119 -10.40 7.44 -30.82
N CYS A 120 -9.54 6.50 -30.44
CA CYS A 120 -8.20 6.80 -29.92
C CYS A 120 -7.28 7.31 -31.02
N VAL A 121 -6.37 8.21 -30.67
CA VAL A 121 -5.34 8.71 -31.59
C VAL A 121 -4.09 7.82 -31.64
N ASN A 122 -3.93 6.94 -30.66
CA ASN A 122 -2.86 5.95 -30.63
C ASN A 122 -3.41 4.57 -31.00
N ASP A 123 -2.61 3.78 -31.72
CA ASP A 123 -3.03 2.46 -32.21
C ASP A 123 -2.63 1.31 -31.27
N THR A 124 -1.62 1.49 -30.42
CA THR A 124 -1.10 0.46 -29.51
C THR A 124 -1.02 0.93 -28.06
N ASP A 125 -0.84 0.01 -27.12
CA ASP A 125 -0.41 0.32 -25.75
C ASP A 125 1.07 0.70 -25.70
N PHE A 126 1.45 1.49 -24.71
CA PHE A 126 2.81 2.05 -24.59
C PHE A 126 3.80 1.14 -23.84
N VAL A 127 3.33 0.13 -23.10
CA VAL A 127 4.18 -0.85 -22.42
C VAL A 127 4.07 -2.21 -23.08
N SER A 128 2.85 -2.74 -23.24
CA SER A 128 2.68 -4.07 -23.84
C SER A 128 2.90 -4.06 -25.35
N MET A 129 2.84 -2.87 -25.99
CA MET A 129 2.89 -2.70 -27.44
C MET A 129 1.77 -3.44 -28.20
N GLU A 130 0.76 -3.93 -27.48
CA GLU A 130 -0.39 -4.60 -28.08
C GLU A 130 -1.28 -3.60 -28.81
N PRO A 131 -1.81 -3.93 -30.00
CA PRO A 131 -2.83 -3.14 -30.66
C PRO A 131 -4.04 -2.90 -29.75
N LEU A 132 -4.59 -1.69 -29.78
CA LEU A 132 -5.70 -1.33 -28.90
C LEU A 132 -6.91 -2.23 -29.10
N ASP A 133 -7.16 -2.75 -30.30
CA ASP A 133 -8.28 -3.66 -30.60
C ASP A 133 -8.10 -5.06 -30.00
N GLU A 134 -6.88 -5.47 -29.66
CA GLU A 134 -6.56 -6.78 -29.08
C GLU A 134 -6.64 -6.79 -27.54
N ILE A 135 -6.57 -5.62 -26.90
CA ILE A 135 -6.62 -5.51 -25.43
C ILE A 135 -7.97 -6.05 -24.91
N PRO A 136 -8.01 -6.94 -23.90
CA PRO A 136 -9.28 -7.39 -23.34
C PRO A 136 -10.11 -6.24 -22.74
N ASN A 137 -11.44 -6.34 -22.80
CA ASN A 137 -12.33 -5.27 -22.32
C ASN A 137 -12.11 -4.96 -20.84
N GLU A 138 -11.76 -5.95 -20.04
CA GLU A 138 -11.44 -5.89 -18.62
C GLU A 138 -10.18 -5.05 -18.34
N MET A 139 -9.23 -5.03 -19.28
CA MET A 139 -7.96 -4.31 -19.21
C MET A 139 -7.97 -2.96 -19.92
N PHE A 140 -8.94 -2.69 -20.78
CA PHE A 140 -8.98 -1.44 -21.55
C PHE A 140 -9.38 -0.22 -20.70
N TYR A 141 -8.66 0.88 -20.88
CA TYR A 141 -8.98 2.21 -20.35
C TYR A 141 -8.75 3.28 -21.42
N SER A 142 -9.55 4.35 -21.40
CA SER A 142 -9.34 5.52 -22.24
C SER A 142 -9.66 6.81 -21.49
N TYR A 143 -9.03 7.90 -21.91
CA TYR A 143 -9.38 9.23 -21.44
C TYR A 143 -9.24 10.26 -22.57
N LYS A 144 -9.91 11.40 -22.41
CA LYS A 144 -9.84 12.53 -23.33
C LYS A 144 -9.04 13.66 -22.68
N ASP A 145 -8.05 14.19 -23.38
CA ASP A 145 -7.25 15.32 -22.91
C ASP A 145 -7.99 16.67 -23.08
N GLU A 146 -7.35 17.76 -22.64
CA GLU A 146 -7.90 19.12 -22.75
C GLU A 146 -7.98 19.61 -24.20
N LYS A 147 -7.11 19.11 -25.07
CA LYS A 147 -7.06 19.42 -26.51
C LYS A 147 -8.11 18.65 -27.32
N GLY A 148 -8.77 17.69 -26.69
CA GLY A 148 -9.86 16.91 -27.24
C GLY A 148 -9.42 15.59 -27.90
N PHE A 149 -8.15 15.22 -27.80
CA PHE A 149 -7.65 13.92 -28.25
C PHE A 149 -8.00 12.84 -27.23
N ILE A 150 -8.34 11.65 -27.74
CA ILE A 150 -8.67 10.49 -26.92
C ILE A 150 -7.51 9.51 -27.00
N TYR A 151 -7.04 9.02 -25.86
CA TYR A 151 -5.98 8.01 -25.79
C TYR A 151 -6.50 6.74 -25.14
N GLY A 152 -6.10 5.60 -25.69
CA GLY A 152 -6.43 4.26 -25.18
C GLY A 152 -5.21 3.58 -24.59
N PHE A 153 -5.42 2.78 -23.55
CA PHE A 153 -4.35 2.14 -22.79
C PHE A 153 -4.79 0.79 -22.27
N ASN A 154 -3.82 -0.09 -22.07
CA ASN A 154 -3.95 -1.17 -21.11
C ASN A 154 -3.82 -0.58 -19.70
N ILE A 155 -4.84 -0.78 -18.86
CA ILE A 155 -4.89 -0.23 -17.51
C ILE A 155 -3.75 -0.75 -16.63
N SER A 156 -3.29 -1.97 -16.86
CA SER A 156 -2.18 -2.57 -16.12
C SER A 156 -0.86 -1.86 -16.41
N SER A 157 -0.65 -1.41 -17.66
CA SER A 157 0.49 -0.57 -18.06
C SER A 157 0.50 0.76 -17.31
N LEU A 158 -0.66 1.44 -17.20
CA LEU A 158 -0.79 2.68 -16.44
C LEU A 158 -0.49 2.48 -14.94
N ILE A 159 -0.97 1.38 -14.37
CA ILE A 159 -0.70 1.03 -12.97
C ILE A 159 0.77 0.70 -12.73
N GLN A 160 1.44 0.01 -13.67
CA GLN A 160 2.87 -0.26 -13.59
C GLN A 160 3.69 1.04 -13.57
N VAL A 161 3.30 2.05 -14.35
CA VAL A 161 3.93 3.37 -14.30
C VAL A 161 3.69 4.04 -12.95
N LEU A 162 2.43 4.05 -12.48
CA LEU A 162 2.06 4.64 -11.18
C LEU A 162 2.79 3.99 -9.99
N ARG A 163 3.18 2.71 -10.09
CA ARG A 163 3.98 2.04 -9.06
C ARG A 163 5.44 2.51 -9.05
N ASN A 164 5.98 2.84 -10.22
CA ASN A 164 7.39 3.20 -10.36
C ASN A 164 7.65 4.70 -10.28
N LYS A 165 6.64 5.54 -10.54
CA LYS A 165 6.74 7.00 -10.58
C LYS A 165 5.72 7.66 -9.66
N SER A 166 6.08 8.81 -9.10
CA SER A 166 5.19 9.62 -8.24
C SER A 166 4.13 10.40 -9.03
N LYS A 167 4.34 10.63 -10.33
CA LYS A 167 3.43 11.31 -11.23
C LYS A 167 3.19 10.47 -12.47
N LEU A 168 1.94 10.48 -12.95
CA LEU A 168 1.55 9.88 -14.22
C LEU A 168 1.38 10.99 -15.25
N SER A 169 2.20 10.93 -16.29
CA SER A 169 2.03 11.71 -17.51
C SER A 169 1.65 10.78 -18.65
N ASN A 170 0.99 11.32 -19.67
CA ASN A 170 0.61 10.55 -20.84
C ASN A 170 1.89 10.18 -21.62
N PRO A 171 2.13 8.88 -21.89
CA PRO A 171 3.31 8.41 -22.60
C PRO A 171 3.52 9.03 -23.99
N TYR A 172 2.44 9.43 -24.67
CA TYR A 172 2.46 9.91 -26.06
C TYR A 172 2.74 11.40 -26.17
N ASN A 173 2.12 12.23 -25.33
CA ASN A 173 2.24 13.69 -25.40
C ASN A 173 3.01 14.31 -24.22
N ARG A 174 3.38 13.51 -23.22
CA ARG A 174 4.14 13.88 -22.00
C ARG A 174 3.45 14.88 -21.07
N GLU A 175 2.18 15.17 -21.29
CA GLU A 175 1.39 16.03 -20.40
C GLU A 175 1.02 15.30 -19.11
N ASP A 176 1.06 15.99 -17.99
CA ASP A 176 0.67 15.45 -16.69
C ASP A 176 -0.85 15.14 -16.67
N LEU A 177 -1.25 13.98 -16.12
CA LEU A 177 -2.65 13.65 -15.94
C LEU A 177 -3.21 14.31 -14.68
N ASP A 178 -4.42 14.88 -14.79
CA ASP A 178 -5.14 15.39 -13.62
C ASP A 178 -5.35 14.30 -12.55
N ASN A 179 -5.26 14.70 -11.28
CA ASN A 179 -5.43 13.83 -10.13
C ASN A 179 -6.77 13.08 -10.16
N LYS A 180 -7.84 13.69 -10.69
CA LYS A 180 -9.15 13.04 -10.84
C LYS A 180 -9.09 11.85 -11.80
N ILE A 181 -8.35 11.98 -12.90
CA ILE A 181 -8.15 10.94 -13.90
C ILE A 181 -7.35 9.80 -13.27
N VAL A 182 -6.25 10.11 -12.59
CA VAL A 182 -5.45 9.14 -11.84
C VAL A 182 -6.30 8.37 -10.83
N LEU A 183 -7.11 9.05 -10.02
CA LEU A 183 -8.01 8.41 -9.06
C LEU A 183 -9.04 7.50 -9.74
N ASN A 184 -9.52 7.86 -10.93
CA ASN A 184 -10.45 7.03 -11.69
C ASN A 184 -9.77 5.77 -12.26
N ILE A 185 -8.54 5.88 -12.73
CA ILE A 185 -7.72 4.73 -13.17
C ILE A 185 -7.58 3.74 -12.01
N ILE A 186 -7.18 4.21 -10.83
CA ILE A 186 -6.99 3.34 -9.67
C ILE A 186 -8.33 2.70 -9.23
N LYS A 187 -9.42 3.47 -9.22
CA LYS A 187 -10.76 2.92 -8.92
C LYS A 187 -11.17 1.84 -9.91
N LEU A 188 -10.97 2.08 -11.21
CA LEU A 188 -11.30 1.10 -12.25
C LEU A 188 -10.50 -0.18 -12.06
N TYR A 189 -9.19 -0.08 -11.85
CA TYR A 189 -8.33 -1.24 -11.61
C TYR A 189 -8.83 -2.07 -10.42
N ASN A 190 -9.17 -1.43 -9.30
CA ASN A 190 -9.68 -2.12 -8.12
C ASN A 190 -11.05 -2.77 -8.36
N LEU A 191 -11.94 -2.13 -9.12
CA LEU A 191 -13.22 -2.74 -9.50
C LEU A 191 -12.98 -3.92 -10.44
N SER A 192 -12.07 -3.81 -11.41
CA SER A 192 -11.69 -4.92 -12.30
C SER A 192 -11.17 -6.12 -11.49
N TYR A 193 -10.33 -5.87 -10.48
CA TYR A 193 -9.82 -6.90 -9.57
C TYR A 193 -10.91 -7.62 -8.75
N ILE A 194 -12.04 -6.95 -8.50
CA ILE A 194 -13.20 -7.53 -7.80
C ILE A 194 -14.10 -8.31 -8.77
N ILE A 195 -14.28 -7.80 -9.99
CA ILE A 195 -15.25 -8.31 -10.97
C ILE A 195 -14.70 -9.51 -11.75
N TYR A 196 -13.43 -9.46 -12.18
CA TYR A 196 -12.85 -10.41 -13.12
C TYR A 196 -11.80 -11.30 -12.45
N SER A 197 -12.00 -12.62 -12.52
CA SER A 197 -11.07 -13.62 -11.96
C SER A 197 -9.71 -13.58 -12.65
N ASP A 198 -9.71 -13.51 -13.98
CA ASP A 198 -8.50 -13.68 -14.79
C ASP A 198 -7.61 -12.45 -14.63
N PHE A 199 -8.23 -11.26 -14.65
CA PHE A 199 -7.58 -10.01 -14.26
C PHE A 199 -6.88 -10.13 -12.89
N LYS A 200 -7.54 -10.74 -11.89
CA LYS A 200 -6.97 -10.91 -10.55
C LYS A 200 -5.80 -11.91 -10.52
N ILE A 201 -5.80 -12.92 -11.37
CA ILE A 201 -4.70 -13.90 -11.48
C ILE A 201 -3.47 -13.23 -12.11
N GLU A 202 -3.69 -12.45 -13.17
CA GLU A 202 -2.63 -11.83 -13.97
C GLU A 202 -2.04 -10.56 -13.33
N ASN A 203 -2.81 -9.90 -12.46
CA ASN A 203 -2.46 -8.59 -11.95
C ASN A 203 -2.34 -8.58 -10.43
N GLN A 204 -1.42 -7.77 -9.90
CA GLN A 204 -1.24 -7.63 -8.46
C GLN A 204 -2.21 -6.59 -7.88
N LYS A 205 -2.83 -6.87 -6.74
CA LYS A 205 -3.73 -5.92 -6.05
C LYS A 205 -3.07 -4.56 -5.80
N ILE A 206 -3.78 -3.47 -6.09
CA ILE A 206 -3.37 -2.13 -5.63
C ILE A 206 -3.94 -1.92 -4.23
N ILE A 207 -3.04 -1.67 -3.28
CA ILE A 207 -3.40 -1.29 -1.92
C ILE A 207 -3.38 0.24 -1.88
N ILE A 208 -4.54 0.88 -2.09
CA ILE A 208 -4.69 2.31 -1.84
C ILE A 208 -4.72 2.49 -0.33
N LYS A 209 -3.76 3.19 0.26
CA LYS A 209 -3.84 3.62 1.66
C LYS A 209 -5.07 4.54 1.80
N ASP A 210 -6.00 4.18 2.67
CA ASP A 210 -7.15 5.03 2.99
C ASP A 210 -6.67 6.42 3.42
N PHE A 211 -7.00 7.43 2.61
CA PHE A 211 -6.68 8.85 2.85
C PHE A 211 -7.23 9.37 4.19
N ARG A 212 -8.18 8.64 4.81
CA ARG A 212 -8.79 8.97 6.10
C ARG A 212 -8.00 8.47 7.30
N VAL A 213 -7.30 7.34 7.18
CA VAL A 213 -6.49 6.77 8.29
C VAL A 213 -5.20 7.58 8.50
N SER A 214 -4.66 8.19 7.43
CA SER A 214 -3.51 9.10 7.53
C SER A 214 -3.83 10.38 8.31
N GLN A 215 -5.03 10.96 8.15
CA GLN A 215 -5.42 12.17 8.91
C GLN A 215 -5.58 11.88 10.41
N GLN A 216 -6.14 10.74 10.79
CA GLN A 216 -6.31 10.37 12.20
C GLN A 216 -5.00 10.02 12.90
N ARG A 217 -4.07 9.33 12.22
CA ARG A 217 -2.71 9.09 12.74
C ARG A 217 -1.89 10.38 12.82
N ASN A 218 -2.05 11.30 11.87
CA ASN A 218 -1.40 12.59 11.92
C ASN A 218 -1.89 13.44 13.12
N LEU A 219 -3.19 13.40 13.45
CA LEU A 219 -3.72 14.09 14.62
C LEU A 219 -3.24 13.48 15.93
N GLN A 220 -3.21 12.14 16.04
CA GLN A 220 -2.70 11.46 17.24
C GLN A 220 -1.20 11.70 17.44
N ASN A 221 -0.42 11.71 16.35
CA ASN A 221 1.00 12.03 16.38
C ASN A 221 1.24 13.52 16.70
N PHE A 222 0.36 14.42 16.26
CA PHE A 222 0.42 15.84 16.62
C PHE A 222 0.10 16.05 18.11
N ILE A 223 -0.90 15.34 18.65
CA ILE A 223 -1.25 15.38 20.09
C ILE A 223 -0.10 14.82 20.93
N ASN A 224 0.50 13.69 20.53
CA ASN A 224 1.64 13.09 21.24
C ASN A 224 2.90 13.98 21.15
N ALA A 225 3.12 14.66 20.03
CA ALA A 225 4.21 15.63 19.89
C ALA A 225 3.99 16.90 20.73
N TYR A 226 2.74 17.36 20.84
CA TYR A 226 2.37 18.49 21.69
C TYR A 226 2.47 18.16 23.19
N GLN A 227 2.13 16.93 23.58
CA GLN A 227 2.27 16.44 24.96
C GLN A 227 3.73 16.21 25.36
N ASN A 228 4.58 15.74 24.45
CA ASN A 228 6.02 15.59 24.71
C ASN A 228 6.78 16.92 24.75
N ASN A 229 6.32 17.95 24.04
CA ASN A 229 6.93 19.28 24.08
C ASN A 229 6.60 20.07 25.37
N ASN A 230 5.47 19.80 26.02
CA ASN A 230 5.12 20.50 27.27
C ASN A 230 5.89 20.02 28.50
N ASN A 231 6.55 18.85 28.45
CA ASN A 231 7.39 18.36 29.54
C ASN A 231 8.86 18.83 29.47
N ASN A 232 9.27 19.51 28.38
CA ASN A 232 10.65 20.00 28.20
C ASN A 232 10.78 21.53 28.18
N ASN A 233 9.70 22.29 28.38
CA ASN A 233 9.74 23.75 28.38
C ASN A 233 10.13 24.35 29.74
N ASN A 234 11.26 23.90 30.29
CA ASN A 234 12.03 24.61 31.30
C ASN A 234 13.51 24.31 31.07
N ASN A 235 14.07 24.83 29.96
CA ASN A 235 15.38 25.48 29.92
C ASN A 235 15.82 25.71 28.47
N ASN A 236 16.33 26.92 28.25
CA ASN A 236 17.20 27.38 27.15
C ASN A 236 16.54 28.02 25.93
N ASN A 237 16.51 29.35 26.03
CA ASN A 237 16.61 30.29 24.93
C ASN A 237 17.87 30.04 24.06
N ASN A 238 17.73 30.37 22.77
CA ASN A 238 18.77 30.61 21.77
C ASN A 238 19.57 29.39 21.29
N ASN A 239 19.04 28.73 20.24
CA ASN A 239 19.79 28.40 19.02
C ASN A 239 18.85 27.86 17.94
N ASN A 240 18.56 28.69 16.93
CA ASN A 240 17.89 28.29 15.69
C ASN A 240 18.85 27.46 14.80
N ASN A 241 19.29 26.30 15.28
CA ASN A 241 19.91 25.27 14.44
C ASN A 241 18.90 24.13 14.28
N ASN A 242 18.14 24.19 13.19
CA ASN A 242 17.35 23.06 12.72
C ASN A 242 18.32 21.90 12.44
N ASN A 243 18.55 21.03 13.41
CA ASN A 243 19.30 19.78 13.24
C ASN A 243 18.51 18.84 12.32
N ILE A 244 18.64 19.05 11.00
CA ILE A 244 17.97 18.29 9.92
C ILE A 244 18.17 16.77 10.08
N PHE A 245 19.24 16.35 10.76
CA PHE A 245 19.65 14.96 10.90
C PHE A 245 19.31 14.29 12.24
N GLN A 246 19.02 15.04 13.31
CA GLN A 246 18.66 14.46 14.63
C GLN A 246 17.28 13.77 14.59
N ASN A 247 16.40 14.19 13.67
CA ASN A 247 15.05 13.64 13.49
C ASN A 247 14.88 12.82 12.21
N TYR A 248 15.96 12.25 11.65
CA TYR A 248 15.88 11.44 10.43
C TYR A 248 15.13 10.11 10.70
N ASN A 249 13.82 10.13 10.47
CA ASN A 249 12.97 8.95 10.41
C ASN A 249 12.52 8.81 8.95
N PRO A 250 13.19 7.96 8.14
CA PRO A 250 12.85 7.87 6.75
C PRO A 250 11.40 7.41 6.64
N GLN A 251 10.59 8.22 5.97
CA GLN A 251 9.26 7.83 5.59
C GLN A 251 9.42 6.62 4.67
N ILE A 252 9.01 5.45 5.16
CA ILE A 252 8.86 4.25 4.33
C ILE A 252 8.00 4.68 3.14
N ILE A 253 8.41 4.29 1.92
CA ILE A 253 7.67 4.62 0.71
C ILE A 253 6.19 4.36 0.97
N ASN A 254 5.38 5.40 0.79
CA ASN A 254 3.97 5.35 1.13
C ASN A 254 3.26 4.33 0.24
N GLY A 255 3.13 3.08 0.71
CA GLY A 255 2.43 2.02 -0.04
C GLY A 255 3.04 0.62 0.09
N LEU A 256 4.25 0.47 0.64
CA LEU A 256 4.84 -0.85 0.89
C LEU A 256 4.11 -1.55 2.04
N VAL A 257 3.49 -2.71 1.75
CA VAL A 257 3.14 -3.70 2.78
C VAL A 257 4.40 -4.48 3.06
N LEU A 258 4.89 -4.31 4.28
CA LEU A 258 6.05 -5.02 4.77
C LEU A 258 5.57 -6.35 5.36
N THR A 259 6.34 -7.40 5.19
CA THR A 259 6.15 -8.62 5.99
C THR A 259 6.43 -8.31 7.47
N ASP A 260 5.94 -9.13 8.39
CA ASP A 260 6.21 -8.94 9.83
C ASP A 260 7.72 -8.84 10.13
N ASP A 261 8.52 -9.66 9.43
CA ASP A 261 9.98 -9.61 9.49
C ASP A 261 10.56 -8.26 9.03
N GLN A 262 10.04 -7.73 7.91
CA GLN A 262 10.44 -6.43 7.39
C GLN A 262 10.03 -5.27 8.33
N GLU A 263 8.85 -5.35 8.95
CA GLU A 263 8.43 -4.38 9.96
C GLU A 263 9.35 -4.41 11.19
N ASN A 264 9.69 -5.60 11.68
CA ASN A 264 10.61 -5.77 12.80
C ASN A 264 11.99 -5.18 12.50
N ARG A 265 12.54 -5.39 11.30
CA ARG A 265 13.81 -4.79 10.87
C ARG A 265 13.77 -3.27 10.86
N ILE A 266 12.69 -2.67 10.37
CA ILE A 266 12.54 -1.21 10.39
C ILE A 266 12.37 -0.66 11.81
N LEU A 267 11.59 -1.33 12.66
CA LEU A 267 11.44 -0.94 14.05
C LEU A 267 12.78 -0.99 14.78
N ARG A 268 13.58 -2.03 14.55
CA ARG A 268 14.95 -2.14 15.07
C ARG A 268 15.82 -0.97 14.62
N LEU A 269 15.82 -0.65 13.32
CA LEU A 269 16.58 0.49 12.78
C LEU A 269 16.15 1.82 13.38
N ARG A 270 14.84 2.03 13.60
CA ARG A 270 14.32 3.24 14.27
C ARG A 270 14.79 3.33 15.71
N ASN A 271 14.75 2.23 16.46
CA ASN A 271 15.23 2.19 17.84
C ASN A 271 16.74 2.45 17.94
N ILE A 272 17.54 1.98 16.97
CA ILE A 272 18.98 2.31 16.90
C ILE A 272 19.16 3.81 16.73
N ARG A 273 18.35 4.47 15.90
CA ARG A 273 18.46 5.90 15.61
C ARG A 273 18.06 6.83 16.74
N THR A 274 17.37 6.35 17.78
CA THR A 274 17.12 7.13 19.00
C THR A 274 18.33 7.17 19.95
N MET A 275 19.37 6.36 19.68
CA MET A 275 20.58 6.32 20.50
C MET A 275 21.56 7.44 20.12
N THR A 276 22.55 7.69 20.98
CA THR A 276 23.60 8.67 20.69
C THR A 276 24.44 8.25 19.48
N ILE A 277 25.05 9.22 18.78
CA ILE A 277 25.89 8.95 17.59
C ILE A 277 27.00 7.93 17.91
N SER A 278 27.65 8.06 19.08
CA SER A 278 28.71 7.14 19.51
C SER A 278 28.19 5.71 19.69
N GLN A 279 27.03 5.53 20.36
CA GLN A 279 26.40 4.22 20.52
C GLN A 279 26.00 3.60 19.18
N ARG A 280 25.46 4.41 18.26
CA ARG A 280 25.08 3.96 16.91
C ARG A 280 26.28 3.45 16.13
N ILE A 281 27.41 4.17 16.17
CA ILE A 281 28.65 3.76 15.51
C ILE A 281 29.17 2.46 16.14
N ASN A 282 29.21 2.35 17.46
CA ASN A 282 29.65 1.12 18.11
C ASN A 282 28.76 -0.07 17.74
N ASN A 283 27.44 0.09 17.76
CA ASN A 283 26.49 -0.96 17.36
C ASN A 283 26.66 -1.36 15.89
N LEU A 284 26.96 -0.40 15.01
CA LEU A 284 27.21 -0.65 13.59
C LEU A 284 28.46 -1.52 13.39
N PHE A 285 29.54 -1.21 14.12
CA PHE A 285 30.79 -1.96 14.04
C PHE A 285 30.69 -3.36 14.67
N ILE A 286 29.92 -3.52 15.76
CA ILE A 286 29.56 -4.85 16.29
C ILE A 286 28.82 -5.68 15.22
N GLU A 287 27.98 -5.04 14.41
CA GLU A 287 27.23 -5.74 13.36
C GLU A 287 28.09 -6.07 12.14
N PHE A 288 29.08 -5.24 11.81
CA PHE A 288 30.10 -5.63 10.84
C PHE A 288 30.85 -6.90 11.28
N ASP A 289 31.22 -6.97 12.57
CA ASP A 289 31.89 -8.11 13.19
C ASP A 289 31.01 -9.36 13.17
N TYR A 290 29.73 -9.21 13.53
CA TYR A 290 28.75 -10.30 13.46
C TYR A 290 28.58 -10.86 12.03
N LEU A 291 28.64 -9.99 11.02
CA LEU A 291 28.58 -10.39 9.61
C LEU A 291 29.89 -11.01 9.08
N GLY A 292 30.93 -11.10 9.94
CA GLY A 292 32.18 -11.81 9.66
C GLY A 292 33.37 -10.91 9.31
N ASN A 293 33.31 -9.60 9.57
CA ASN A 293 34.39 -8.66 9.29
C ASN A 293 34.97 -8.13 10.58
N TYR A 294 36.25 -8.36 10.90
CA TYR A 294 36.86 -7.81 12.10
C TYR A 294 37.13 -6.31 11.96
N THR A 295 36.30 -5.49 12.58
CA THR A 295 36.30 -4.04 12.39
C THR A 295 36.56 -3.25 13.69
N GLN A 296 36.87 -1.96 13.56
CA GLN A 296 37.08 -1.06 14.71
C GLN A 296 36.37 0.27 14.50
N ALA A 297 35.50 0.67 15.44
CA ALA A 297 34.72 1.91 15.36
C ALA A 297 35.58 3.18 15.19
N ASN A 298 36.82 3.15 15.70
CA ASN A 298 37.78 4.25 15.52
C ASN A 298 38.09 4.52 14.05
N TRP A 299 38.03 3.53 13.16
CA TRP A 299 38.28 3.72 11.72
C TRP A 299 37.32 4.70 11.06
N PHE A 300 36.12 4.85 11.62
CA PHE A 300 35.13 5.84 11.20
C PHE A 300 35.16 7.09 12.09
N ASN A 301 35.30 6.95 13.42
CA ASN A 301 35.25 8.08 14.34
C ASN A 301 36.35 9.13 14.15
N THR A 302 37.54 8.71 13.68
CA THR A 302 38.71 9.59 13.54
C THR A 302 38.84 10.23 12.16
N LEU A 303 37.87 10.04 11.27
CA LEU A 303 37.91 10.61 9.92
C LEU A 303 37.83 12.14 9.96
N GLU A 304 38.58 12.79 9.06
CA GLU A 304 38.49 14.23 8.87
C GLU A 304 37.26 14.61 8.04
N ARG A 305 36.95 15.91 8.01
CA ARG A 305 35.81 16.42 7.24
C ARG A 305 35.87 16.02 5.76
N THR A 306 37.06 16.14 5.15
CA THR A 306 37.28 15.78 3.74
C THR A 306 37.07 14.29 3.51
N ASP A 307 37.49 13.45 4.46
CA ASP A 307 37.34 12.00 4.39
C ASP A 307 35.87 11.59 4.39
N TYR A 308 35.02 12.19 5.23
CA TYR A 308 33.58 11.91 5.18
C TYR A 308 32.94 12.29 3.83
N ILE A 309 33.41 13.38 3.20
CA ILE A 309 32.92 13.77 1.87
C ILE A 309 33.33 12.73 0.82
N ILE A 310 34.59 12.29 0.85
CA ILE A 310 35.11 11.25 -0.05
C ILE A 310 34.37 9.94 0.18
N LEU A 311 34.21 9.53 1.44
CA LEU A 311 33.51 8.31 1.84
C LEU A 311 32.09 8.28 1.26
N TYR A 312 31.32 9.35 1.47
CA TYR A 312 29.96 9.45 0.94
C TYR A 312 29.92 9.39 -0.59
N ARG A 313 30.83 10.11 -1.27
CA ARG A 313 30.89 10.11 -2.73
C ARG A 313 31.25 8.74 -3.28
N PHE A 314 32.18 8.05 -2.63
CA PHE A 314 32.67 6.75 -3.07
C PHE A 314 31.63 5.65 -2.86
N ILE A 315 30.95 5.62 -1.69
CA ILE A 315 29.87 4.65 -1.49
C ILE A 315 28.69 4.89 -2.40
N TYR A 316 28.38 6.15 -2.73
CA TYR A 316 27.39 6.49 -3.74
C TYR A 316 27.80 5.96 -5.11
N ASP A 317 29.07 6.13 -5.48
CA ASP A 317 29.61 5.69 -6.77
C ASP A 317 29.57 4.16 -6.92
N ILE A 318 29.99 3.43 -5.89
CA ILE A 318 29.86 1.96 -5.83
C ILE A 318 28.40 1.55 -6.03
N TRP A 319 27.47 2.17 -5.29
CA TRP A 319 26.08 1.76 -5.28
C TRP A 319 25.34 1.97 -6.61
N TYR A 320 25.64 3.08 -7.32
CA TYR A 320 24.93 3.45 -8.54
C TYR A 320 25.68 3.09 -9.83
N TYR A 321 27.02 3.07 -9.82
CA TYR A 321 27.82 2.99 -11.05
C TYR A 321 28.78 1.79 -11.06
N ARG A 322 29.66 1.64 -10.06
CA ARG A 322 30.77 0.66 -10.13
C ARG A 322 30.44 -0.75 -9.65
N GLY A 323 29.43 -0.93 -8.81
CA GLY A 323 29.14 -2.22 -8.18
C GLY A 323 28.37 -3.23 -9.04
N ASP A 324 28.03 -2.90 -10.30
CA ASP A 324 27.19 -3.70 -11.21
C ASP A 324 25.95 -4.34 -10.54
N LEU A 325 25.35 -3.59 -9.61
CA LEU A 325 24.25 -4.10 -8.81
C LEU A 325 22.96 -4.06 -9.64
N THR A 326 22.47 -5.25 -10.01
CA THR A 326 21.16 -5.37 -10.64
C THR A 326 20.07 -4.75 -9.76
N ARG A 327 18.96 -4.33 -10.37
CA ARG A 327 17.83 -3.74 -9.63
C ARG A 327 17.32 -4.66 -8.52
N THR A 328 17.27 -5.96 -8.77
CA THR A 328 16.86 -6.97 -7.81
C THR A 328 17.85 -7.08 -6.65
N LEU A 329 19.15 -7.10 -6.93
CA LEU A 329 20.18 -7.16 -5.89
C LEU A 329 20.15 -5.92 -4.99
N ARG A 330 20.02 -4.72 -5.56
CA ARG A 330 19.84 -3.48 -4.77
C ARG A 330 18.60 -3.51 -3.90
N TYR A 331 17.50 -4.07 -4.40
CA TYR A 331 16.28 -4.25 -3.62
C TYR A 331 16.48 -5.24 -2.48
N ASN A 332 17.23 -6.32 -2.69
CA ASN A 332 17.49 -7.30 -1.62
C ASN A 332 18.46 -6.77 -0.55
N ILE A 333 19.42 -5.91 -0.91
CA ILE A 333 20.32 -5.25 0.05
C ILE A 333 19.60 -4.12 0.80
N CYS A 334 18.76 -3.34 0.11
CA CYS A 334 18.02 -2.23 0.70
C CYS A 334 16.54 -2.21 0.22
N PRO A 335 15.67 -3.05 0.81
CA PRO A 335 14.30 -3.26 0.34
C PRO A 335 13.34 -2.11 0.67
N PHE A 336 13.66 -1.34 1.72
CA PHE A 336 12.75 -0.33 2.25
C PHE A 336 12.90 1.02 1.55
N LEU A 337 14.13 1.34 1.14
CA LEU A 337 14.59 2.67 0.74
C LEU A 337 15.84 2.52 -0.15
N SER A 338 16.23 3.55 -0.90
CA SER A 338 17.64 3.65 -1.30
C SER A 338 18.48 3.96 -0.06
N PRO A 339 19.74 3.47 0.05
CA PRO A 339 20.66 3.85 1.14
C PRO A 339 20.81 5.37 1.31
N PHE A 340 20.53 6.12 0.23
CA PHE A 340 20.62 7.56 0.13
C PHE A 340 19.23 8.28 0.12
N PHE A 341 18.11 7.55 0.28
CA PHE A 341 16.77 8.12 0.21
C PHE A 341 16.49 9.08 1.38
N ASN A 342 15.66 10.12 1.19
CA ASN A 342 15.44 11.24 2.13
C ASN A 342 16.64 12.14 2.47
N LEU A 343 17.82 11.90 1.87
CA LEU A 343 18.88 12.93 1.75
C LEU A 343 18.65 13.85 0.53
N ASN A 344 17.66 13.49 -0.29
CA ASN A 344 17.27 14.10 -1.55
C ASN A 344 16.19 15.18 -1.44
N ASN A 345 16.11 15.93 -0.34
CA ASN A 345 15.58 17.30 -0.43
C ASN A 345 16.64 18.17 -1.16
N ASN A 346 16.93 17.81 -2.42
CA ASN A 346 17.82 18.40 -3.44
C ASN A 346 19.20 18.98 -3.06
N ASN A 347 19.63 18.87 -1.80
CA ASN A 347 20.68 19.73 -1.27
C ASN A 347 21.86 18.99 -0.60
N ALA A 348 21.79 17.70 -0.25
CA ALA A 348 22.91 17.07 0.49
C ALA A 348 24.18 16.89 -0.37
N ARG A 349 24.08 16.30 -1.58
CA ARG A 349 25.23 16.11 -2.49
C ARG A 349 25.76 17.44 -3.04
N ASN A 350 24.85 18.38 -3.33
CA ASN A 350 25.17 19.68 -3.92
C ASN A 350 25.68 20.69 -2.86
N ASN A 351 25.24 20.58 -1.60
CA ASN A 351 25.64 21.47 -0.50
C ASN A 351 26.50 20.75 0.56
N MET A 352 27.12 19.62 0.22
CA MET A 352 27.96 18.87 1.17
C MET A 352 29.14 19.70 1.67
N ASN A 353 29.62 20.62 0.83
CA ASN A 353 30.65 21.59 1.16
C ASN A 353 30.23 22.57 2.26
N ASN A 354 28.93 22.73 2.54
CA ASN A 354 28.39 23.62 3.57
C ASN A 354 28.06 22.89 4.88
N LEU A 355 28.15 21.56 4.92
CA LEU A 355 27.86 20.77 6.12
C LEU A 355 29.05 20.76 7.09
N THR A 356 28.74 20.73 8.38
CA THR A 356 29.70 20.53 9.46
C THR A 356 30.22 19.08 9.47
N THR A 357 31.34 18.84 10.14
CA THR A 357 31.92 17.49 10.28
C THR A 357 30.94 16.52 10.95
N GLU A 358 30.22 16.96 11.98
CA GLU A 358 29.24 16.12 12.69
C GLU A 358 28.02 15.78 11.82
N GLU A 359 27.57 16.70 10.96
CA GLU A 359 26.50 16.43 10.00
C GLU A 359 26.95 15.44 8.93
N LEU A 360 28.17 15.59 8.40
CA LEU A 360 28.77 14.66 7.43
C LEU A 360 28.99 13.25 8.02
N LYS A 361 29.42 13.20 9.28
CA LYS A 361 29.54 11.96 10.05
C LYS A 361 28.19 11.28 10.19
N THR A 362 27.17 12.03 10.58
CA THR A 362 25.79 11.52 10.71
C THR A 362 25.25 11.04 9.36
N LEU A 363 25.56 11.76 8.28
CA LEU A 363 25.16 11.42 6.91
C LEU A 363 25.73 10.06 6.49
N CYS A 364 27.04 9.85 6.66
CA CYS A 364 27.68 8.59 6.31
C CYS A 364 27.19 7.43 7.19
N LEU A 365 26.98 7.70 8.50
CA LEU A 365 26.43 6.73 9.44
C LEU A 365 25.05 6.24 9.01
N ILE A 366 24.16 7.15 8.59
CA ILE A 366 22.82 6.79 8.11
C ILE A 366 22.89 5.89 6.87
N VAL A 367 23.80 6.17 5.93
CA VAL A 367 23.98 5.35 4.72
C VAL A 367 24.44 3.94 5.08
N PHE A 368 25.42 3.81 5.98
CA PHE A 368 25.90 2.51 6.42
C PHE A 368 24.80 1.73 7.15
N GLU A 369 24.11 2.36 8.10
CA GLU A 369 22.97 1.74 8.80
C GLU A 369 21.91 1.22 7.83
N ASN A 370 21.59 1.99 6.79
CA ASN A 370 20.64 1.54 5.77
C ASN A 370 21.15 0.29 5.05
N LEU A 371 22.42 0.23 4.65
CA LEU A 371 22.99 -0.93 3.94
C LEU A 371 23.01 -2.20 4.79
N ILE A 372 23.23 -2.08 6.10
CA ILE A 372 23.54 -3.22 6.98
C ILE A 372 22.31 -3.75 7.72
N TYR A 373 21.39 -2.85 8.11
CA TYR A 373 20.20 -3.24 8.89
C TYR A 373 18.96 -3.52 8.04
N SER A 374 18.97 -3.16 6.75
CA SER A 374 17.78 -3.33 5.91
C SER A 374 17.77 -4.59 5.03
N GLY A 375 18.90 -5.25 4.82
CA GLY A 375 19.02 -6.41 3.92
C GLY A 375 18.02 -7.53 4.22
N SER A 376 17.51 -8.18 3.17
CA SER A 376 16.47 -9.22 3.21
C SER A 376 16.85 -10.46 4.03
N ASP A 377 18.12 -10.80 4.05
CA ASP A 377 18.73 -11.88 4.83
C ASP A 377 20.20 -11.53 5.14
N ASP A 378 20.89 -12.41 5.86
CA ASP A 378 22.30 -12.19 6.24
C ASP A 378 23.26 -12.20 5.05
N GLU A 379 22.92 -12.85 3.93
CA GLU A 379 23.75 -12.85 2.74
C GLU A 379 23.73 -11.48 2.07
N TYR A 380 22.56 -10.88 1.88
CA TYR A 380 22.45 -9.53 1.34
C TYR A 380 22.99 -8.47 2.31
N ARG A 381 22.88 -8.69 3.62
CA ARG A 381 23.53 -7.82 4.62
C ARG A 381 25.05 -7.88 4.53
N LYS A 382 25.64 -9.05 4.30
CA LYS A 382 27.09 -9.19 4.04
C LYS A 382 27.52 -8.43 2.79
N ILE A 383 26.73 -8.50 1.71
CA ILE A 383 27.02 -7.73 0.49
C ILE A 383 26.95 -6.22 0.76
N GLY A 384 25.91 -5.75 1.46
CA GLY A 384 25.82 -4.36 1.91
C GLY A 384 27.01 -3.92 2.77
N ALA A 385 27.45 -4.81 3.69
CA ALA A 385 28.61 -4.58 4.53
C ALA A 385 29.91 -4.48 3.70
N PHE A 386 30.13 -5.33 2.71
CA PHE A 386 31.30 -5.25 1.84
C PHE A 386 31.36 -3.93 1.08
N HIS A 387 30.25 -3.45 0.51
CA HIS A 387 30.24 -2.14 -0.16
C HIS A 387 30.55 -0.98 0.81
N ALA A 388 30.03 -1.04 2.04
CA ALA A 388 30.33 -0.04 3.06
C ALA A 388 31.81 -0.07 3.46
N LEU A 389 32.36 -1.24 3.73
CA LEU A 389 33.76 -1.40 4.14
C LEU A 389 34.74 -1.09 3.01
N SER A 390 34.46 -1.50 1.77
CA SER A 390 35.24 -1.09 0.59
C SER A 390 35.31 0.43 0.43
N SER A 391 34.23 1.15 0.72
CA SER A 391 34.28 2.62 0.73
C SER A 391 35.09 3.18 1.89
N LEU A 392 35.07 2.53 3.05
CA LEU A 392 35.81 2.95 4.24
C LEU A 392 37.32 2.75 4.07
N THR A 393 37.77 1.69 3.38
CA THR A 393 39.20 1.44 3.14
C THR A 393 39.86 2.50 2.24
N ILE A 394 39.09 3.23 1.44
CA ILE A 394 39.60 4.36 0.65
C ILE A 394 40.07 5.49 1.56
N VAL A 395 39.31 5.79 2.61
CA VAL A 395 39.54 6.98 3.46
C VAL A 395 40.24 6.66 4.79
N SER A 396 40.10 5.42 5.29
CA SER A 396 40.65 5.00 6.58
C SER A 396 41.83 4.06 6.39
N ILE A 397 43.03 4.52 6.79
CA ILE A 397 44.27 3.73 6.69
C ILE A 397 44.17 2.45 7.52
N GLY A 398 43.59 2.53 8.73
CA GLY A 398 43.41 1.37 9.59
C GLY A 398 42.53 0.30 8.95
N ALA A 399 41.41 0.69 8.35
CA ALA A 399 40.53 -0.22 7.61
C ALA A 399 41.23 -0.81 6.38
N ARG A 400 42.03 -0.01 5.66
CA ARG A 400 42.78 -0.44 4.47
C ARG A 400 43.80 -1.53 4.78
N ILE A 401 44.55 -1.37 5.88
CA ILE A 401 45.56 -2.35 6.31
C ILE A 401 44.90 -3.64 6.78
N ALA A 402 43.76 -3.54 7.47
CA ALA A 402 43.04 -4.70 7.98
C ALA A 402 42.30 -5.49 6.89
N MET A 403 41.84 -4.82 5.83
CA MET A 403 41.05 -5.41 4.73
C MET A 403 41.58 -4.98 3.35
N PRO A 404 42.83 -5.33 2.98
CA PRO A 404 43.45 -4.90 1.73
C PRO A 404 42.69 -5.39 0.49
N TRP A 405 42.11 -6.59 0.54
CA TRP A 405 41.33 -7.15 -0.57
C TRP A 405 40.07 -6.31 -0.91
N LEU A 406 39.46 -5.65 0.08
CA LEU A 406 38.32 -4.75 -0.15
C LEU A 406 38.73 -3.41 -0.74
N TYR A 407 39.96 -2.96 -0.46
CA TYR A 407 40.54 -1.78 -1.09
C TYR A 407 40.89 -2.06 -2.54
N GLU A 408 41.60 -3.16 -2.80
CA GLU A 408 42.01 -3.57 -4.14
C GLU A 408 40.82 -3.78 -5.07
N SER A 409 39.69 -4.30 -4.58
CA SER A 409 38.49 -4.51 -5.40
C SER A 409 37.83 -3.22 -5.93
N VAL A 410 38.17 -2.07 -5.37
CA VAL A 410 37.59 -0.76 -5.74
C VAL A 410 38.63 0.30 -6.10
N ALA A 411 39.92 0.01 -5.91
CA ALA A 411 41.01 0.92 -6.27
C ALA A 411 41.31 0.94 -7.78
N PHE A 412 40.82 -0.05 -8.54
CA PHE A 412 41.07 -0.21 -9.98
C PHE A 412 39.82 -0.07 -10.84
#